data_AF-A0A958PJT4-F1
#
_entry.id   AF-A0A958PJT4-F1
#
_cell.length_a   1.000
_cell.length_b   1.000
_cell.length_c   1.000
_cell.angle_alpha   90.00
_cell.angle_beta   90.00
_cell.angle_gamma   90.00
#
_symmetry.space_group_name_H-M   'P 1'
#
loop_
_entity.id
_entity.type
_entity.pdbx_description
1 polymer ?
#
loop_
_entity_poly.entity_id
_entity_poly.type
_entity_poly.pdbx_seq_one_letter_code
_entity_poly.pdbx_strand_id
1 'polypeptide(L)'
;MKRVIEIAIWSLSALSLGGCFGLMSFSQRGDSDALRGDANFLPARLTILRAIGGTNLTAGDCVAMNLSLSNTAGDPASPKSPMEVLLVVVQGTEETGDSFYTHEGCSALNRAPRVAGRSLIVFGAGVSQLTVYLRHTRAGNAKIRAYVPSVQSGDYIVNVGPTSPNAYTLSGPSFLQTGVCREYGVARTDRYLNAYPGPQTISLEASSGSFFSNSNCSSPTSTVTLNSSGTGTTYYLNDAAGENDLIAGNSTIFVVTTQAGLPSRVAIEGATQLGRDLCGRYEIGLQEGPNPTVSDQSTLITPSGGNFYSNPTCSVQIPSKLLPAQTEKVSVFYKATGNTATLRANASGLAEDSENVAITSAGALDVALNGSGRVLANGPSAAASAV
;
A
#
# COMPACT_ATOMS: atom_id res chain seq x y z
N MET A 1 22.63 -6.32 43.04
CA MET A 1 23.19 -7.66 42.78
C MET A 1 23.83 -7.65 41.41
N LYS A 2 25.16 -7.54 41.36
CA LYS A 2 25.97 -7.60 40.13
C LYS A 2 26.12 -9.05 39.71
N ARG A 3 25.80 -9.40 38.45
CA ARG A 3 26.21 -10.68 37.86
C ARG A 3 27.37 -10.43 36.92
N VAL A 4 28.52 -10.94 37.33
CA VAL A 4 29.77 -11.06 36.59
C VAL A 4 29.62 -12.25 35.64
N ILE A 5 29.99 -12.09 34.37
CA ILE A 5 30.13 -13.18 33.41
C ILE A 5 31.63 -13.46 33.28
N GLU A 6 32.02 -14.68 33.64
CA GLU A 6 33.37 -15.22 33.54
C GLU A 6 33.74 -15.45 32.06
N ILE A 7 34.93 -15.00 31.69
CA ILE A 7 35.58 -15.29 30.40
C ILE A 7 36.60 -16.40 30.67
N ALA A 8 36.39 -17.58 30.09
CA ALA A 8 37.33 -18.68 30.12
C ALA A 8 38.48 -18.43 29.12
N ILE A 9 39.67 -18.21 29.65
CA ILE A 9 40.93 -18.15 28.90
C ILE A 9 41.51 -19.57 28.86
N TRP A 10 41.67 -20.14 27.66
CA TRP A 10 42.44 -21.37 27.49
C TRP A 10 43.94 -21.07 27.41
N SER A 11 44.67 -21.77 28.25
CA SER A 11 46.10 -21.71 28.53
C SER A 11 46.97 -22.21 27.37
N LEU A 12 47.98 -21.41 26.99
CA LEU A 12 49.19 -21.86 26.32
C LEU A 12 50.01 -22.75 27.29
N SER A 13 50.41 -23.93 26.84
CA SER A 13 51.49 -24.71 27.45
C SER A 13 52.66 -24.77 26.48
N ALA A 14 53.79 -24.25 26.94
CA ALA A 14 55.08 -24.32 26.28
C ALA A 14 55.63 -25.75 26.31
N LEU A 15 56.32 -26.15 25.23
CA LEU A 15 57.27 -27.26 25.24
C LEU A 15 58.56 -26.79 24.56
N SER A 16 59.65 -26.93 25.30
CA SER A 16 60.99 -26.46 24.99
C SER A 16 61.90 -27.57 24.48
N LEU A 17 62.73 -27.19 23.49
CA LEU A 17 64.14 -27.54 23.28
C LEU A 17 64.58 -28.94 22.79
N GLY A 18 65.49 -28.86 21.81
CA GLY A 18 66.36 -29.92 21.26
C GLY A 18 66.12 -30.06 19.75
N GLY A 19 66.90 -29.54 18.80
CA GLY A 19 68.33 -29.23 18.76
C GLY A 19 68.95 -30.12 17.66
N CYS A 20 69.30 -29.56 16.49
CA CYS A 20 70.45 -29.99 15.69
C CYS A 20 70.73 -29.08 14.48
N PHE A 21 72.02 -28.92 14.24
CA PHE A 21 72.76 -28.05 13.33
C PHE A 21 72.36 -28.10 11.84
N GLY A 22 72.53 -26.93 11.19
CA GLY A 22 72.63 -26.78 9.74
C GLY A 22 73.20 -25.40 9.38
N LEU A 23 74.53 -25.26 9.49
CA LEU A 23 75.30 -24.12 8.99
C LEU A 23 75.21 -24.07 7.46
N MET A 24 74.69 -22.97 6.91
CA MET A 24 75.12 -22.49 5.59
C MET A 24 75.31 -20.97 5.66
N SER A 25 76.57 -20.58 5.49
CA SER A 25 77.04 -19.22 5.32
C SER A 25 76.63 -18.68 3.94
N PHE A 26 76.03 -17.50 3.88
CA PHE A 26 76.15 -16.61 2.72
C PHE A 26 76.45 -15.17 3.16
N SER A 27 77.29 -14.57 2.33
CA SER A 27 78.09 -13.36 2.52
C SER A 27 77.30 -12.07 2.75
N GLN A 28 77.90 -11.18 3.54
CA GLN A 28 77.55 -9.77 3.69
C GLN A 28 77.58 -8.97 2.36
N ARG A 29 76.59 -8.10 2.20
CA ARG A 29 76.62 -6.71 1.69
C ARG A 29 75.19 -6.19 1.87
N GLY A 30 74.89 -5.36 2.86
CA GLY A 30 75.27 -3.96 2.86
C GLY A 30 74.06 -3.18 2.33
N ASP A 31 73.17 -2.78 3.23
CA ASP A 31 72.74 -1.38 3.35
C ASP A 31 71.69 -1.24 4.47
N SER A 32 72.05 -0.35 5.37
CA SER A 32 71.31 0.11 6.53
C SER A 32 70.18 1.04 6.09
N ASP A 33 68.94 0.56 6.20
CA ASP A 33 67.74 1.39 6.31
C ASP A 33 66.67 0.63 7.11
N ALA A 34 67.00 0.34 8.37
CA ALA A 34 66.00 0.11 9.39
C ALA A 34 65.96 1.38 10.24
N LEU A 35 64.88 2.16 10.10
CA LEU A 35 64.24 3.01 11.13
C LEU A 35 63.34 4.08 10.47
N ARG A 36 62.18 3.64 9.95
CA ARG A 36 60.96 4.45 9.98
C ARG A 36 59.76 3.52 9.83
N GLY A 37 58.93 3.48 10.86
CA GLY A 37 57.60 2.90 10.78
C GLY A 37 56.75 3.63 9.74
N ASP A 38 55.71 2.94 9.32
CA ASP A 38 54.67 3.32 8.35
C ASP A 38 54.84 2.74 6.93
N ALA A 39 53.72 2.15 6.48
CA ALA A 39 53.45 1.46 5.22
C ALA A 39 53.88 -0.01 5.11
N ASN A 40 53.00 -0.90 5.60
CA ASN A 40 52.87 -2.32 5.21
C ASN A 40 52.52 -2.53 3.70
N PHE A 41 53.02 -1.68 2.80
CA PHE A 41 52.82 -1.78 1.35
C PHE A 41 54.15 -1.52 0.63
N LEU A 42 54.82 -2.58 0.19
CA LEU A 42 55.75 -2.53 -0.96
C LEU A 42 54.95 -2.74 -2.26
N PRO A 43 55.43 -2.23 -3.41
CA PRO A 43 54.74 -1.27 -4.26
C PRO A 43 53.48 -1.80 -4.97
N ALA A 44 52.39 -1.05 -4.84
CA ALA A 44 51.56 -0.52 -5.91
C ALA A 44 51.40 -1.36 -7.21
N ARG A 45 51.08 -2.65 -7.12
CA ARG A 45 50.22 -3.24 -8.15
C ARG A 45 48.80 -3.16 -7.63
N LEU A 46 48.03 -2.24 -8.22
CA LEU A 46 46.59 -2.13 -8.02
C LEU A 46 46.02 -3.55 -7.96
N THR A 47 45.54 -3.93 -6.79
CA THR A 47 44.82 -5.19 -6.65
C THR A 47 43.41 -4.92 -7.18
N ILE A 48 42.88 -5.82 -7.99
CA ILE A 48 41.51 -5.80 -8.47
C ILE A 48 40.75 -6.79 -7.60
N LEU A 49 39.69 -6.31 -6.96
CA LEU A 49 38.74 -7.18 -6.28
C LEU A 49 37.61 -7.50 -7.25
N ARG A 50 37.45 -8.78 -7.57
CA ARG A 50 36.43 -9.27 -8.50
C ARG A 50 35.51 -10.25 -7.81
N ALA A 51 34.20 -10.08 -7.93
CA ALA A 51 33.25 -11.15 -7.64
C ALA A 51 33.17 -12.08 -8.86
N ILE A 52 33.16 -13.38 -8.60
CA ILE A 52 33.10 -14.47 -9.58
C ILE A 52 31.98 -15.41 -9.11
N GLY A 53 31.03 -15.70 -10.00
CA GLY A 53 29.90 -16.55 -9.68
C GLY A 53 28.93 -16.67 -10.85
N GLY A 54 27.77 -17.25 -10.57
CA GLY A 54 26.65 -17.23 -11.50
C GLY A 54 26.16 -15.80 -11.71
N THR A 55 25.96 -15.40 -12.95
CA THR A 55 25.42 -14.07 -13.31
C THR A 55 23.89 -14.03 -13.26
N ASN A 56 23.22 -15.17 -13.14
CA ASN A 56 21.78 -15.27 -13.03
C ASN A 56 21.42 -15.87 -11.67
N LEU A 57 20.59 -15.15 -10.92
CA LEU A 57 20.12 -15.51 -9.59
C LEU A 57 18.60 -15.51 -9.60
N THR A 58 17.98 -16.24 -8.68
CA THR A 58 16.54 -16.15 -8.43
C THR A 58 16.31 -15.38 -7.14
N ALA A 59 15.27 -14.54 -7.12
CA ALA A 59 14.96 -13.67 -6.00
C ALA A 59 14.77 -14.48 -4.71
N GLY A 60 15.53 -14.12 -3.69
CA GLY A 60 15.51 -14.74 -2.37
C GLY A 60 16.33 -16.03 -2.23
N ASP A 61 16.94 -16.52 -3.30
CA ASP A 61 17.87 -17.64 -3.22
C ASP A 61 19.19 -17.20 -2.58
N CYS A 62 19.85 -18.14 -1.91
CA CYS A 62 21.16 -17.94 -1.31
C CYS A 62 22.22 -18.55 -2.22
N VAL A 63 23.03 -17.72 -2.87
CA VAL A 63 23.99 -18.16 -3.89
C VAL A 63 25.40 -17.83 -3.45
N ALA A 64 26.30 -18.82 -3.56
CA ALA A 64 27.71 -18.63 -3.31
C ALA A 64 28.35 -17.77 -4.42
N MET A 65 29.19 -16.83 -4.00
CA MET A 65 30.02 -15.99 -4.85
C MET A 65 31.44 -16.02 -4.32
N ASN A 66 32.41 -16.09 -5.22
CA ASN A 66 33.81 -16.02 -4.87
C ASN A 66 34.33 -14.62 -5.10
N LEU A 67 34.80 -13.99 -4.04
CA LEU A 67 35.58 -12.77 -4.12
C LEU A 67 37.03 -13.15 -4.36
N SER A 68 37.63 -12.68 -5.44
CA SER A 68 39.03 -12.91 -5.77
C SER A 68 39.80 -11.60 -5.76
N LEU A 69 40.98 -11.62 -5.14
CA LEU A 69 41.98 -10.58 -5.25
C LEU A 69 43.00 -10.96 -6.32
N SER A 70 43.22 -10.08 -7.28
CA SER A 70 44.25 -10.26 -8.31
C SER A 70 45.07 -9.00 -8.51
N ASN A 71 46.30 -9.11 -9.00
CA ASN A 71 47.06 -7.95 -9.45
C ASN A 71 46.49 -7.38 -10.77
N THR A 72 47.06 -6.29 -11.28
CA THR A 72 46.66 -5.69 -12.57
C THR A 72 46.90 -6.58 -13.79
N ALA A 73 47.75 -7.61 -13.68
CA ALA A 73 47.98 -8.60 -14.74
C ALA A 73 46.99 -9.78 -14.66
N GLY A 74 46.14 -9.84 -13.63
CA GLY A 74 45.17 -10.91 -13.40
C GLY A 74 45.68 -12.07 -12.55
N ASP A 75 46.93 -12.04 -12.07
CA ASP A 75 47.45 -13.11 -11.21
C ASP A 75 46.85 -13.01 -9.80
N PRO A 76 46.58 -14.13 -9.11
CA PRO A 76 46.10 -14.11 -7.73
C PRO A 76 47.01 -13.30 -6.81
N ALA A 77 46.41 -12.44 -5.99
CA ALA A 77 47.11 -11.63 -4.99
C ALA A 77 46.54 -11.95 -3.60
N SER A 78 47.41 -12.10 -2.61
CA SER A 78 47.01 -12.33 -1.22
C SER A 78 47.49 -11.17 -0.35
N PRO A 79 46.67 -10.69 0.61
CA PRO A 79 47.07 -9.63 1.51
C PRO A 79 48.06 -10.18 2.55
N LYS A 80 49.05 -9.36 2.94
CA LYS A 80 50.05 -9.73 3.96
C LYS A 80 49.51 -9.65 5.40
N SER A 81 48.39 -8.97 5.59
CA SER A 81 47.67 -8.79 6.86
C SER A 81 46.16 -8.83 6.59
N PRO A 82 45.31 -9.03 7.60
CA PRO A 82 43.86 -9.05 7.38
C PRO A 82 43.38 -7.78 6.67
N MET A 83 42.55 -7.95 5.63
CA MET A 83 42.06 -6.84 4.81
C MET A 83 40.53 -6.75 4.89
N GLU A 84 40.04 -5.60 5.30
CA GLU A 84 38.61 -5.29 5.36
C GLU A 84 38.09 -4.84 3.99
N VAL A 85 36.96 -5.43 3.59
CA VAL A 85 36.27 -5.17 2.33
C VAL A 85 34.83 -4.79 2.65
N LEU A 86 34.40 -3.63 2.15
CA LEU A 86 33.01 -3.19 2.26
C LEU A 86 32.24 -3.51 0.98
N LEU A 87 31.25 -4.38 1.06
CA LEU A 87 30.40 -4.78 -0.06
C LEU A 87 29.06 -4.05 -0.04
N VAL A 88 28.57 -3.73 -1.24
CA VAL A 88 27.24 -3.19 -1.45
C VAL A 88 26.62 -3.76 -2.73
N VAL A 89 25.30 -3.89 -2.73
CA VAL A 89 24.51 -4.11 -3.94
C VAL A 89 23.86 -2.81 -4.34
N VAL A 90 24.10 -2.35 -5.56
CA VAL A 90 23.51 -1.16 -6.15
C VAL A 90 22.45 -1.59 -7.17
N GLN A 91 21.22 -1.14 -7.01
CA GLN A 91 20.14 -1.39 -7.96
C GLN A 91 19.39 -0.08 -8.22
N GLY A 92 19.42 0.40 -9.47
CA GLY A 92 18.98 1.77 -9.78
C GLY A 92 19.85 2.80 -9.06
N THR A 93 19.23 3.64 -8.23
CA THR A 93 19.91 4.63 -7.36
C THR A 93 20.09 4.15 -5.92
N GLU A 94 19.56 2.98 -5.57
CA GLU A 94 19.60 2.47 -4.20
C GLU A 94 20.84 1.60 -3.94
N GLU A 95 21.47 1.81 -2.79
CA GLU A 95 22.56 1.00 -2.26
C GLU A 95 22.05 0.16 -1.07
N THR A 96 22.18 -1.16 -1.14
CA THR A 96 21.78 -2.08 -0.06
C THR A 96 22.95 -2.96 0.38
N GLY A 97 23.32 -2.87 1.66
CA GLY A 97 24.30 -3.75 2.29
C GLY A 97 23.70 -5.04 2.86
N ASP A 98 22.39 -5.24 2.74
CA ASP A 98 21.60 -6.31 3.39
C ASP A 98 21.78 -7.71 2.79
N SER A 99 22.47 -7.78 1.65
CA SER A 99 22.38 -8.94 0.77
C SER A 99 23.47 -9.98 1.02
N PHE A 100 24.49 -9.72 1.86
CA PHE A 100 25.66 -10.60 2.01
C PHE A 100 25.68 -11.38 3.33
N TYR A 101 26.12 -12.63 3.24
CA TYR A 101 26.14 -13.63 4.30
C TYR A 101 27.46 -14.42 4.27
N THR A 102 27.88 -14.93 5.43
CA THR A 102 29.14 -15.66 5.60
C THR A 102 28.99 -17.18 5.44
N HIS A 103 27.76 -17.69 5.40
CA HIS A 103 27.46 -19.12 5.33
C HIS A 103 26.29 -19.38 4.38
N GLU A 104 26.19 -20.63 3.94
CA GLU A 104 25.06 -21.13 3.17
C GLU A 104 23.72 -20.98 3.92
N GLY A 105 22.63 -20.92 3.16
CA GLY A 105 21.27 -20.73 3.68
C GLY A 105 20.88 -19.28 4.01
N CYS A 106 21.83 -18.35 4.08
CA CYS A 106 21.59 -16.90 4.20
C CYS A 106 20.58 -16.56 5.31
N SER A 107 20.81 -17.11 6.50
CA SER A 107 20.03 -16.85 7.70
C SER A 107 20.42 -15.51 8.34
N ALA A 108 19.52 -14.92 9.12
CA ALA A 108 19.80 -13.66 9.81
C ALA A 108 21.01 -13.75 10.76
N LEU A 109 21.25 -14.94 11.33
CA LEU A 109 22.38 -15.21 12.23
C LEU A 109 23.74 -15.17 11.52
N ASN A 110 23.77 -15.47 10.22
CA ASN A 110 24.99 -15.55 9.41
C ASN A 110 25.16 -14.32 8.49
N ARG A 111 24.43 -13.24 8.76
CA ARG A 111 24.54 -12.00 8.00
C ARG A 111 25.90 -11.35 8.25
N ALA A 112 26.53 -10.83 7.20
CA ALA A 112 27.78 -10.11 7.34
C ALA A 112 27.60 -8.88 8.26
N PRO A 113 28.58 -8.56 9.13
CA PRO A 113 28.57 -7.35 9.95
C PRO A 113 28.44 -6.09 9.09
N ARG A 114 27.97 -4.99 9.68
CA ARG A 114 27.77 -3.73 8.94
C ARG A 114 28.64 -2.60 9.42
N VAL A 115 29.11 -1.81 8.45
CA VAL A 115 29.78 -0.53 8.68
C VAL A 115 29.22 0.48 7.69
N ALA A 116 28.64 1.57 8.20
CA ALA A 116 28.05 2.65 7.40
C ALA A 116 27.07 2.17 6.30
N GLY A 117 26.21 1.20 6.63
CA GLY A 117 25.21 0.65 5.70
C GLY A 117 25.74 -0.39 4.70
N ARG A 118 27.05 -0.70 4.71
CA ARG A 118 27.69 -1.69 3.84
C ARG A 118 28.03 -2.97 4.61
N SER A 119 28.11 -4.09 3.90
CA SER A 119 28.52 -5.39 4.47
C SER A 119 30.04 -5.45 4.61
N LEU A 120 30.54 -5.76 5.80
CA LEU A 120 31.96 -5.94 6.08
C LEU A 120 32.34 -7.41 5.90
N ILE A 121 33.32 -7.65 5.03
CA ILE A 121 33.93 -8.94 4.78
C ILE A 121 35.44 -8.81 5.02
N VAL A 122 36.06 -9.82 5.64
CA VAL A 122 37.49 -9.78 5.98
C VAL A 122 38.23 -10.88 5.23
N PHE A 123 39.21 -10.50 4.41
CA PHE A 123 40.20 -11.42 3.87
C PHE A 123 41.27 -11.68 4.93
N GLY A 124 41.48 -12.96 5.28
CA GLY A 124 42.61 -13.36 6.12
C GLY A 124 43.95 -13.12 5.43
N ALA A 125 45.01 -12.98 6.21
CA ALA A 125 46.37 -12.91 5.66
C ALA A 125 46.67 -14.17 4.83
N GLY A 126 47.25 -14.00 3.64
CA GLY A 126 47.56 -15.10 2.72
C GLY A 126 46.38 -15.59 1.87
N VAL A 127 45.16 -15.11 2.11
CA VAL A 127 43.95 -15.56 1.38
C VAL A 127 43.72 -14.69 0.14
N SER A 128 43.75 -15.30 -1.05
CA SER A 128 43.46 -14.61 -2.32
C SER A 128 42.03 -14.78 -2.80
N GLN A 129 41.27 -15.72 -2.23
CA GLN A 129 39.89 -16.00 -2.58
C GLN A 129 39.04 -16.28 -1.34
N LEU A 130 37.83 -15.72 -1.33
CA LEU A 130 36.89 -15.90 -0.24
C LEU A 130 35.49 -16.15 -0.80
N THR A 131 34.83 -17.20 -0.33
CA THR A 131 33.43 -17.43 -0.65
C THR A 131 32.53 -16.63 0.28
N VAL A 132 31.63 -15.86 -0.31
CA VAL A 132 30.54 -15.14 0.38
C VAL A 132 29.22 -15.55 -0.24
N TYR A 133 28.12 -15.41 0.49
CA TYR A 133 26.80 -15.78 0.00
C TYR A 133 25.96 -14.54 -0.22
N LEU A 134 25.31 -14.46 -1.38
CA LEU A 134 24.39 -13.38 -1.73
C LEU A 134 22.96 -13.89 -1.67
N ARG A 135 22.10 -13.13 -1.01
CA ARG A 135 20.66 -13.27 -1.10
C ARG A 135 20.04 -11.92 -1.38
N HIS A 136 19.46 -11.79 -2.56
CA HIS A 136 18.81 -10.56 -2.99
C HIS A 136 17.36 -10.84 -3.36
N THR A 137 16.43 -10.02 -2.90
CA THR A 137 14.98 -10.29 -3.01
C THR A 137 14.29 -9.50 -4.12
N ARG A 138 14.99 -8.56 -4.76
CA ARG A 138 14.43 -7.74 -5.83
C ARG A 138 14.91 -8.23 -7.18
N ALA A 139 13.99 -8.40 -8.13
CA ALA A 139 14.33 -8.78 -9.49
C ALA A 139 14.92 -7.59 -10.26
N GLY A 140 15.77 -7.87 -11.26
CA GLY A 140 16.44 -6.90 -12.11
C GLY A 140 17.97 -7.00 -12.04
N ASN A 141 18.63 -6.02 -12.64
CA ASN A 141 20.10 -5.96 -12.68
C ASN A 141 20.62 -5.34 -11.39
N ALA A 142 21.30 -6.15 -10.58
CA ALA A 142 21.97 -5.73 -9.36
C ALA A 142 23.48 -5.65 -9.60
N LYS A 143 24.08 -4.53 -9.23
CA LYS A 143 25.50 -4.24 -9.39
C LYS A 143 26.20 -4.34 -8.05
N ILE A 144 27.05 -5.34 -7.89
CA ILE A 144 27.86 -5.55 -6.70
C ILE A 144 29.12 -4.71 -6.83
N ARG A 145 29.40 -3.94 -5.79
CA ARG A 145 30.62 -3.12 -5.69
C ARG A 145 31.33 -3.40 -4.38
N ALA A 146 32.66 -3.44 -4.45
CA ALA A 146 33.50 -3.78 -3.33
C ALA A 146 34.51 -2.66 -3.05
N TYR A 147 34.38 -2.01 -1.91
CA TYR A 147 35.20 -0.89 -1.53
C TYR A 147 36.32 -1.31 -0.59
N VAL A 148 37.53 -0.94 -0.98
CA VAL A 148 38.74 -1.08 -0.19
C VAL A 148 39.59 0.16 -0.54
N PRO A 149 39.99 0.99 0.44
CA PRO A 149 40.65 2.28 0.16
C PRO A 149 41.91 2.20 -0.72
N SER A 150 42.58 1.05 -0.74
CA SER A 150 43.87 0.82 -1.41
C SER A 150 43.82 -0.12 -2.62
N VAL A 151 42.63 -0.49 -3.10
CA VAL A 151 42.41 -1.52 -4.14
C VAL A 151 41.38 -1.00 -5.14
N GLN A 152 41.57 -1.30 -6.43
CA GLN A 152 40.59 -0.94 -7.45
C GLN A 152 39.38 -1.87 -7.35
N SER A 153 38.20 -1.29 -7.11
CA SER A 153 36.94 -2.03 -7.11
C SER A 153 36.62 -2.49 -8.52
N GLY A 154 36.43 -3.79 -8.71
CA GLY A 154 35.69 -4.32 -9.85
C GLY A 154 34.19 -4.25 -9.58
N ASP A 155 33.42 -3.74 -10.54
CA ASP A 155 31.97 -3.87 -10.52
C ASP A 155 31.58 -5.25 -11.08
N TYR A 156 30.63 -5.92 -10.44
CA TYR A 156 30.11 -7.20 -10.90
C TYR A 156 28.59 -7.14 -11.01
N ILE A 157 28.04 -7.51 -12.17
CA ILE A 157 26.59 -7.41 -12.43
C ILE A 157 25.99 -8.81 -12.31
N VAL A 158 24.92 -8.91 -11.53
CA VAL A 158 24.07 -10.08 -11.42
C VAL A 158 22.65 -9.73 -11.87
N ASN A 159 22.05 -10.60 -12.65
CA ASN A 159 20.66 -10.52 -13.06
C ASN A 159 19.84 -11.37 -12.10
N VAL A 160 18.96 -10.74 -11.34
CA VAL A 160 18.06 -11.42 -10.41
C VAL A 160 16.70 -11.60 -11.10
N GLY A 161 16.32 -12.84 -11.39
CA GLY A 161 14.99 -13.18 -11.85
C GLY A 161 14.00 -13.31 -10.68
N PRO A 162 12.70 -13.14 -10.91
CA PRO A 162 11.70 -13.40 -9.88
C PRO A 162 11.66 -14.89 -9.51
N THR A 163 11.25 -15.21 -8.28
CA THR A 163 10.97 -16.61 -7.89
C THR A 163 9.60 -17.05 -8.39
N SER A 164 9.23 -18.33 -8.21
CA SER A 164 7.94 -18.84 -8.65
C SER A 164 6.79 -17.95 -8.15
N PRO A 165 5.82 -17.63 -9.03
CA PRO A 165 4.77 -16.69 -8.71
C PRO A 165 3.83 -17.31 -7.68
N ASN A 166 3.41 -16.50 -6.71
CA ASN A 166 2.53 -16.96 -5.63
C ASN A 166 1.30 -16.05 -5.43
N ALA A 167 1.22 -14.93 -6.15
CA ALA A 167 0.14 -13.98 -5.99
C ALA A 167 -0.12 -13.18 -7.29
N TYR A 168 -1.27 -12.51 -7.30
CA TYR A 168 -1.57 -11.40 -8.19
C TYR A 168 -1.66 -10.12 -7.38
N THR A 169 -1.09 -9.03 -7.88
CA THR A 169 -1.20 -7.72 -7.25
C THR A 169 -2.06 -6.83 -8.12
N LEU A 170 -2.99 -6.12 -7.49
CA LEU A 170 -3.76 -5.05 -8.11
C LEU A 170 -3.12 -3.71 -7.75
N SER A 171 -2.98 -2.83 -8.74
CA SER A 171 -2.46 -1.48 -8.56
C SER A 171 -3.41 -0.48 -9.19
N GLY A 172 -3.87 0.50 -8.42
CA GLY A 172 -4.76 1.54 -8.91
C GLY A 172 -5.10 2.51 -7.79
N PRO A 173 -6.06 3.42 -8.02
CA PRO A 173 -6.52 4.31 -6.97
C PRO A 173 -7.19 3.53 -5.83
N SER A 174 -6.93 3.95 -4.60
CA SER A 174 -7.54 3.35 -3.40
C SER A 174 -8.99 3.80 -3.19
N PHE A 175 -9.46 4.77 -3.99
CA PHE A 175 -10.80 5.33 -3.93
C PHE A 175 -11.44 5.39 -5.32
N LEU A 176 -12.74 5.11 -5.37
CA LEU A 176 -13.56 5.25 -6.57
C LEU A 176 -14.66 6.27 -6.33
N GLN A 177 -14.93 7.08 -7.33
CA GLN A 177 -16.12 7.89 -7.38
C GLN A 177 -17.20 7.11 -8.13
N THR A 178 -18.41 7.06 -7.58
CA THR A 178 -19.54 6.36 -8.21
C THR A 178 -19.75 6.82 -9.66
N GLY A 179 -19.93 5.88 -10.59
CA GLY A 179 -20.12 6.21 -12.00
C GLY A 179 -18.86 6.63 -12.76
N VAL A 180 -17.69 6.72 -12.10
CA VAL A 180 -16.42 7.11 -12.73
C VAL A 180 -15.58 5.87 -13.05
N CYS A 181 -15.25 5.75 -14.33
CA CYS A 181 -14.38 4.72 -14.86
C CYS A 181 -12.92 4.99 -14.44
N ARG A 182 -12.29 4.08 -13.69
CA ARG A 182 -10.90 4.24 -13.20
C ARG A 182 -9.99 3.08 -13.56
N GLU A 183 -8.75 3.42 -13.83
CA GLU A 183 -7.71 2.51 -14.29
C GLU A 183 -7.13 1.66 -13.15
N TYR A 184 -6.98 0.35 -13.40
CA TYR A 184 -6.25 -0.58 -12.55
C TYR A 184 -5.33 -1.47 -13.39
N GLY A 185 -4.15 -1.73 -12.86
CA GLY A 185 -3.20 -2.72 -13.36
C GLY A 185 -3.28 -4.00 -12.55
N VAL A 186 -3.15 -5.15 -13.24
CA VAL A 186 -2.89 -6.44 -12.60
C VAL A 186 -1.45 -6.80 -12.87
N ALA A 187 -0.72 -7.32 -11.89
CA ALA A 187 0.55 -7.97 -12.14
C ALA A 187 0.58 -9.34 -11.48
N ARG A 188 1.22 -10.31 -12.13
CA ARG A 188 1.57 -11.57 -11.48
C ARG A 188 2.88 -11.35 -10.75
N THR A 189 2.91 -11.69 -9.47
CA THR A 189 4.08 -11.44 -8.64
C THR A 189 4.53 -12.67 -7.88
N ASP A 190 5.80 -12.66 -7.53
CA ASP A 190 6.38 -13.60 -6.58
C ASP A 190 6.18 -13.14 -5.13
N ARG A 191 6.66 -13.95 -4.18
CA ARG A 191 6.50 -13.67 -2.74
C ARG A 191 7.19 -12.40 -2.25
N TYR A 192 8.04 -11.79 -3.09
CA TYR A 192 8.75 -10.54 -2.83
C TYR A 192 8.19 -9.37 -3.63
N LEU A 193 7.02 -9.57 -4.25
CA LEU A 193 6.34 -8.60 -5.11
C LEU A 193 7.10 -8.26 -6.40
N ASN A 194 8.00 -9.13 -6.85
CA ASN A 194 8.62 -8.97 -8.16
C ASN A 194 7.65 -9.41 -9.25
N ALA A 195 7.54 -8.61 -10.33
CA ALA A 195 6.76 -9.00 -11.50
C ALA A 195 7.31 -10.30 -12.11
N TYR A 196 6.42 -11.27 -12.34
CA TYR A 196 6.75 -12.58 -12.88
C TYR A 196 6.36 -12.68 -14.35
N PRO A 197 7.32 -12.77 -15.29
CA PRO A 197 7.04 -12.76 -16.72
C PRO A 197 6.28 -14.00 -17.18
N GLY A 198 5.45 -13.83 -18.20
CA GLY A 198 4.72 -14.92 -18.86
C GLY A 198 3.25 -14.56 -19.12
N PRO A 199 2.74 -14.79 -20.35
CA PRO A 199 1.36 -14.49 -20.68
C PRO A 199 0.43 -15.41 -19.88
N GLN A 200 -0.65 -14.84 -19.35
CA GLN A 200 -1.66 -15.58 -18.61
C GLN A 200 -2.99 -14.84 -18.65
N THR A 201 -4.09 -15.56 -18.82
CA THR A 201 -5.44 -15.01 -18.64
C THR A 201 -5.90 -15.24 -17.20
N ILE A 202 -6.44 -14.19 -16.58
CA ILE A 202 -6.90 -14.18 -15.18
C ILE A 202 -8.36 -13.74 -15.18
N SER A 203 -9.18 -14.38 -14.35
CA SER A 203 -10.55 -13.95 -14.08
C SER A 203 -10.58 -12.79 -13.09
N LEU A 204 -11.43 -11.82 -13.35
CA LEU A 204 -11.66 -10.65 -12.50
C LEU A 204 -13.07 -10.73 -11.90
N GLU A 205 -13.14 -10.59 -10.59
CA GLU A 205 -14.41 -10.53 -9.84
C GLU A 205 -14.43 -9.32 -8.91
N ALA A 206 -15.58 -8.66 -8.80
CA ALA A 206 -15.81 -7.52 -7.92
C ALA A 206 -17.10 -7.75 -7.13
N SER A 207 -17.12 -7.37 -5.85
CA SER A 207 -18.33 -7.47 -5.02
C SER A 207 -19.42 -6.49 -5.46
N SER A 208 -19.04 -5.33 -6.00
CA SER A 208 -19.94 -4.35 -6.63
C SER A 208 -19.34 -3.77 -7.93
N GLY A 209 -20.20 -3.35 -8.87
CA GLY A 209 -19.75 -2.79 -10.14
C GLY A 209 -19.33 -3.83 -11.19
N SER A 210 -18.57 -3.40 -12.19
CA SER A 210 -18.11 -4.25 -13.29
C SER A 210 -16.76 -3.79 -13.82
N PHE A 211 -15.96 -4.74 -14.32
CA PHE A 211 -14.73 -4.41 -15.03
C PHE A 211 -15.00 -4.18 -16.52
N PHE A 212 -14.18 -3.34 -17.12
CA PHE A 212 -14.28 -2.93 -18.50
C PHE A 212 -12.90 -2.89 -19.15
N SER A 213 -12.85 -3.16 -20.46
CA SER A 213 -11.60 -3.16 -21.22
C SER A 213 -11.21 -1.78 -21.78
N ASN A 214 -12.01 -0.74 -21.49
CA ASN A 214 -11.84 0.60 -22.06
C ASN A 214 -12.18 1.72 -21.07
N SER A 215 -11.59 2.90 -21.30
CA SER A 215 -11.62 4.05 -20.38
C SER A 215 -12.96 4.75 -20.24
N ASN A 216 -13.91 4.46 -21.12
CA ASN A 216 -15.29 4.94 -21.05
C ASN A 216 -16.23 3.92 -20.40
N CYS A 217 -15.72 2.76 -19.96
CA CYS A 217 -16.48 1.70 -19.33
C CYS A 217 -17.71 1.26 -20.14
N SER A 218 -17.52 1.06 -21.45
CA SER A 218 -18.60 0.61 -22.35
C SER A 218 -18.49 -0.86 -22.76
N SER A 219 -17.30 -1.46 -22.62
CA SER A 219 -17.01 -2.83 -23.03
C SER A 219 -16.71 -3.69 -21.80
N PRO A 220 -17.72 -4.35 -21.21
CA PRO A 220 -17.52 -5.14 -20.00
C PRO A 220 -16.55 -6.30 -20.27
N THR A 221 -15.73 -6.60 -19.26
CA THR A 221 -14.82 -7.76 -19.27
C THR A 221 -14.86 -8.44 -17.92
N SER A 222 -14.69 -9.76 -17.91
CA SER A 222 -14.48 -10.56 -16.71
C SER A 222 -13.09 -11.20 -16.68
N THR A 223 -12.23 -10.85 -17.65
CA THR A 223 -10.88 -11.39 -17.72
C THR A 223 -9.88 -10.32 -18.12
N VAL A 224 -8.63 -10.50 -17.67
CA VAL A 224 -7.47 -9.73 -18.13
C VAL A 224 -6.43 -10.70 -18.64
N THR A 225 -5.75 -10.33 -19.72
CA THR A 225 -4.61 -11.09 -20.22
C THR A 225 -3.33 -10.33 -19.89
N LEU A 226 -2.46 -10.97 -19.12
CA LEU A 226 -1.12 -10.48 -18.85
C LEU A 226 -0.25 -10.63 -20.09
N ASN A 227 0.59 -9.63 -20.34
CA ASN A 227 1.55 -9.67 -21.43
C ASN A 227 2.76 -10.57 -21.07
N SER A 228 3.74 -10.64 -21.97
CA SER A 228 4.97 -11.41 -21.75
C SER A 228 5.82 -10.91 -20.58
N SER A 229 5.70 -9.65 -20.15
CA SER A 229 6.38 -9.12 -18.96
C SER A 229 5.66 -9.43 -17.65
N GLY A 230 4.53 -10.16 -17.67
CA GLY A 230 3.82 -10.54 -16.44
C GLY A 230 3.01 -9.41 -15.82
N THR A 231 2.93 -8.28 -16.54
CA THR A 231 2.17 -7.09 -16.18
C THR A 231 0.99 -6.99 -17.13
N GLY A 232 -0.20 -6.87 -16.56
CA GLY A 232 -1.46 -6.84 -17.26
C GLY A 232 -1.75 -5.47 -17.81
N THR A 233 -2.38 -5.48 -18.97
CA THR A 233 -3.08 -4.34 -19.53
C THR A 233 -4.06 -3.82 -18.50
N THR A 234 -3.99 -2.51 -18.29
CA THR A 234 -5.04 -1.64 -17.80
C THR A 234 -6.47 -2.20 -18.01
N TYR A 235 -7.21 -2.37 -16.92
CA TYR A 235 -8.67 -2.52 -16.97
C TYR A 235 -9.31 -1.37 -16.21
N TYR A 236 -10.59 -1.16 -16.46
CA TYR A 236 -11.33 -0.08 -15.85
C TYR A 236 -12.46 -0.59 -14.99
N LEU A 237 -12.64 0.00 -13.81
CA LEU A 237 -13.74 -0.31 -12.91
C LEU A 237 -14.71 0.86 -12.90
N ASN A 238 -15.99 0.57 -13.13
CA ASN A 238 -17.09 1.50 -12.87
C ASN A 238 -17.96 0.88 -11.78
N ASP A 239 -18.12 1.61 -10.69
CA ASP A 239 -18.79 1.12 -9.51
C ASP A 239 -20.20 1.70 -9.32
N ALA A 240 -21.06 0.87 -8.74
CA ALA A 240 -22.32 1.25 -8.13
C ALA A 240 -22.08 1.32 -6.62
N ALA A 241 -22.16 2.52 -6.04
CA ALA A 241 -21.96 2.87 -4.62
C ALA A 241 -21.80 1.69 -3.62
N GLY A 242 -20.65 1.61 -2.94
CA GLY A 242 -20.39 0.59 -1.90
C GLY A 242 -18.91 0.41 -1.51
N GLU A 243 -18.61 -0.58 -0.68
CA GLU A 243 -17.24 -1.09 -0.55
C GLU A 243 -17.02 -2.20 -1.57
N ASN A 244 -15.87 -2.18 -2.23
CA ASN A 244 -15.60 -3.02 -3.37
C ASN A 244 -14.41 -3.95 -3.11
N ASP A 245 -14.68 -5.23 -2.96
CA ASP A 245 -13.66 -6.27 -2.88
C ASP A 245 -13.31 -6.72 -4.29
N LEU A 246 -12.10 -6.39 -4.73
CA LEU A 246 -11.58 -6.79 -6.03
C LEU A 246 -10.76 -8.07 -5.89
N ILE A 247 -11.13 -9.07 -6.68
CA ILE A 247 -10.48 -10.38 -6.69
C ILE A 247 -9.88 -10.62 -8.08
N ALA A 248 -8.58 -10.91 -8.11
CA ALA A 248 -7.87 -11.29 -9.33
C ALA A 248 -7.36 -12.74 -9.22
N GLY A 249 -7.99 -13.64 -9.97
CA GLY A 249 -7.73 -15.07 -9.88
C GLY A 249 -8.07 -15.64 -8.49
N ASN A 250 -7.35 -16.66 -8.04
CA ASN A 250 -7.70 -17.41 -6.83
C ASN A 250 -6.99 -16.95 -5.54
N SER A 251 -6.37 -15.77 -5.51
CA SER A 251 -5.28 -15.57 -4.52
C SER A 251 -5.15 -14.19 -3.86
N THR A 252 -5.95 -13.17 -4.20
CA THR A 252 -5.82 -11.85 -3.54
C THR A 252 -7.12 -11.07 -3.55
N ILE A 253 -7.54 -10.59 -2.37
CA ILE A 253 -8.62 -9.64 -2.16
C ILE A 253 -7.99 -8.25 -1.99
N PHE A 254 -8.36 -7.29 -2.83
CA PHE A 254 -7.98 -5.89 -2.71
C PHE A 254 -9.23 -5.06 -2.43
N VAL A 255 -9.29 -4.46 -1.24
CA VAL A 255 -10.44 -3.66 -0.82
C VAL A 255 -10.28 -2.24 -1.37
N VAL A 256 -11.25 -1.80 -2.17
CA VAL A 256 -11.38 -0.44 -2.67
C VAL A 256 -12.59 0.21 -2.01
N THR A 257 -12.37 1.34 -1.34
CA THR A 257 -13.47 2.08 -0.71
C THR A 257 -14.01 3.08 -1.73
N THR A 258 -15.32 3.10 -1.99
CA THR A 258 -15.88 4.21 -2.76
C THR A 258 -16.06 5.45 -1.90
N GLN A 259 -15.69 6.60 -2.47
CA GLN A 259 -16.23 7.86 -2.02
C GLN A 259 -17.46 8.16 -2.88
N ALA A 260 -18.56 8.50 -2.20
CA ALA A 260 -19.65 9.16 -2.87
C ALA A 260 -19.08 10.45 -3.51
N GLY A 261 -19.35 10.67 -4.79
CA GLY A 261 -18.73 11.77 -5.52
C GLY A 261 -19.23 13.14 -5.11
N LEU A 262 -18.69 14.16 -5.77
CA LEU A 262 -19.03 15.54 -5.47
C LEU A 262 -20.57 15.72 -5.55
N PRO A 263 -21.19 16.30 -4.52
CA PRO A 263 -22.61 16.60 -4.53
C PRO A 263 -23.02 17.34 -5.81
N SER A 264 -24.06 16.86 -6.48
CA SER A 264 -24.66 17.54 -7.64
C SER A 264 -26.02 18.16 -7.32
N ARG A 265 -26.68 17.69 -6.26
CA ARG A 265 -28.02 18.13 -5.86
C ARG A 265 -28.27 18.00 -4.36
N VAL A 266 -29.26 18.73 -3.87
CA VAL A 266 -29.89 18.50 -2.56
C VAL A 266 -30.92 17.38 -2.72
N ALA A 267 -31.22 16.65 -1.66
CA ALA A 267 -32.29 15.65 -1.63
C ALA A 267 -33.17 15.82 -0.39
N ILE A 268 -34.49 15.80 -0.57
CA ILE A 268 -35.47 15.89 0.52
C ILE A 268 -36.13 14.52 0.68
N GLU A 269 -36.18 14.02 1.91
CA GLU A 269 -36.90 12.81 2.27
C GLU A 269 -37.87 13.09 3.42
N GLY A 270 -39.12 12.68 3.29
CA GLY A 270 -40.09 12.83 4.35
C GLY A 270 -41.49 12.39 3.94
N ALA A 271 -42.49 12.90 4.67
CA ALA A 271 -43.87 12.54 4.42
C ALA A 271 -44.42 13.22 3.15
N THR A 272 -45.05 12.44 2.27
CA THR A 272 -45.79 12.92 1.09
C THR A 272 -47.18 13.45 1.44
N GLN A 273 -47.65 13.19 2.68
CA GLN A 273 -48.95 13.63 3.19
C GLN A 273 -48.79 14.18 4.62
N LEU A 274 -49.42 15.33 4.88
CA LEU A 274 -49.47 15.94 6.21
C LEU A 274 -50.91 16.34 6.54
N GLY A 275 -51.32 16.14 7.79
CA GLY A 275 -52.60 16.66 8.27
C GLY A 275 -52.60 18.18 8.25
N ARG A 276 -53.77 18.80 8.03
CA ARG A 276 -53.91 20.27 8.09
C ARG A 276 -53.36 20.78 9.43
N ASP A 277 -52.51 21.81 9.35
CA ASP A 277 -51.83 22.43 10.47
C ASP A 277 -50.85 21.56 11.27
N LEU A 278 -50.55 20.34 10.81
CA LEU A 278 -49.52 19.50 11.42
C LEU A 278 -48.13 19.83 10.89
N CYS A 279 -47.15 19.61 11.76
CA CYS A 279 -45.74 19.83 11.51
C CYS A 279 -45.07 18.46 11.26
N GLY A 280 -44.49 18.27 10.08
CA GLY A 280 -43.79 17.04 9.71
C GLY A 280 -42.28 17.18 9.81
N ARG A 281 -41.58 16.08 10.13
CA ARG A 281 -40.12 16.00 10.06
C ARG A 281 -39.69 15.58 8.65
N TYR A 282 -38.69 16.27 8.13
CA TYR A 282 -38.04 15.96 6.85
C TYR A 282 -36.55 15.85 7.08
N GLU A 283 -35.91 14.91 6.40
CA GLU A 283 -34.46 14.79 6.33
C GLU A 283 -34.00 15.42 5.02
N ILE A 284 -32.94 16.21 5.08
CA ILE A 284 -32.32 16.80 3.89
C ILE A 284 -30.87 16.34 3.83
N GLY A 285 -30.46 15.79 2.70
CA GLY A 285 -29.11 15.33 2.42
C GLY A 285 -28.58 15.82 1.08
N LEU A 286 -27.41 15.32 0.70
CA LEU A 286 -26.79 15.58 -0.60
C LEU A 286 -26.87 14.33 -1.47
N GLN A 287 -26.98 14.53 -2.79
CA GLN A 287 -26.93 13.44 -3.77
C GLN A 287 -25.99 13.76 -4.94
N GLU A 288 -25.39 12.71 -5.47
CA GLU A 288 -24.72 12.67 -6.77
C GLU A 288 -25.55 11.77 -7.70
N GLY A 289 -26.27 12.38 -8.65
CA GLY A 289 -27.27 11.65 -9.44
C GLY A 289 -28.35 11.03 -8.53
N PRO A 290 -28.62 9.70 -8.60
CA PRO A 290 -29.61 9.04 -7.74
C PRO A 290 -29.07 8.60 -6.38
N ASN A 291 -27.76 8.75 -6.10
CA ASN A 291 -27.12 8.15 -4.94
C ASN A 291 -26.86 9.20 -3.83
N PRO A 292 -27.05 8.86 -2.54
CA PRO A 292 -26.70 9.73 -1.43
C PRO A 292 -25.18 9.95 -1.37
N THR A 293 -24.77 11.16 -0.94
CA THR A 293 -23.35 11.53 -0.80
C THR A 293 -23.12 12.45 0.41
N VAL A 294 -21.85 12.65 0.79
CA VAL A 294 -21.40 13.57 1.82
C VAL A 294 -20.40 14.58 1.24
N SER A 295 -20.26 15.73 1.89
CA SER A 295 -19.32 16.79 1.49
C SER A 295 -18.22 16.97 2.54
N ASP A 296 -16.98 17.22 2.10
CA ASP A 296 -15.87 17.63 2.99
C ASP A 296 -16.06 19.02 3.60
N GLN A 297 -16.98 19.80 3.04
CA GLN A 297 -17.32 21.13 3.51
C GLN A 297 -18.73 21.16 4.07
N SER A 298 -18.97 22.01 5.06
CA SER A 298 -20.32 22.24 5.55
C SER A 298 -21.15 22.96 4.50
N THR A 299 -22.38 22.51 4.29
CA THR A 299 -23.30 23.05 3.29
C THR A 299 -24.46 23.76 3.98
N LEU A 300 -24.70 25.02 3.61
CA LEU A 300 -25.85 25.77 4.10
C LEU A 300 -27.06 25.50 3.19
N ILE A 301 -28.11 24.91 3.75
CA ILE A 301 -29.34 24.57 3.04
C ILE A 301 -30.40 25.63 3.37
N THR A 302 -30.99 26.24 2.34
CA THR A 302 -32.03 27.25 2.47
C THR A 302 -33.35 26.76 1.87
N PRO A 303 -34.50 27.10 2.48
CA PRO A 303 -35.79 26.84 1.87
C PRO A 303 -36.01 27.83 0.72
N SER A 304 -36.43 27.33 -0.44
CA SER A 304 -36.86 28.13 -1.60
C SER A 304 -38.36 28.01 -1.88
N GLY A 305 -39.05 27.15 -1.13
CA GLY A 305 -40.49 26.94 -1.15
C GLY A 305 -40.92 26.37 0.19
N GLY A 306 -41.84 27.07 0.88
CA GLY A 306 -42.18 26.76 2.27
C GLY A 306 -41.18 27.31 3.29
N ASN A 307 -41.44 27.07 4.58
CA ASN A 307 -40.59 27.51 5.68
C ASN A 307 -39.99 26.31 6.41
N PHE A 308 -38.71 26.37 6.76
CA PHE A 308 -38.10 25.42 7.69
C PHE A 308 -38.38 25.84 9.13
N TYR A 309 -38.58 24.85 9.99
CA TYR A 309 -38.73 25.02 11.43
C TYR A 309 -37.73 24.13 12.18
N SER A 310 -37.29 24.59 13.34
CA SER A 310 -36.31 23.87 14.17
C SER A 310 -36.95 22.87 15.16
N ASN A 311 -38.28 22.90 15.31
CA ASN A 311 -38.99 22.14 16.33
C ASN A 311 -40.28 21.47 15.80
N PRO A 312 -40.73 20.37 16.44
CA PRO A 312 -41.89 19.60 16.00
C PRO A 312 -43.23 20.31 16.14
N THR A 313 -43.27 21.46 16.81
CA THR A 313 -44.47 22.30 16.90
C THR A 313 -44.52 23.38 15.81
N CYS A 314 -43.48 23.47 14.97
CA CYS A 314 -43.34 24.50 13.95
C CYS A 314 -43.53 25.93 14.48
N SER A 315 -43.05 26.21 15.69
CA SER A 315 -43.18 27.53 16.35
C SER A 315 -41.95 28.42 16.18
N VAL A 316 -40.81 27.84 15.79
CA VAL A 316 -39.57 28.57 15.56
C VAL A 316 -39.11 28.33 14.13
N GLN A 317 -39.35 29.32 13.27
CA GLN A 317 -38.89 29.32 11.89
C GLN A 317 -37.38 29.58 11.84
N ILE A 318 -36.69 28.87 10.94
CA ILE A 318 -35.27 29.07 10.65
C ILE A 318 -35.07 29.42 9.17
N PRO A 319 -34.18 30.37 8.85
CA PRO A 319 -33.93 30.78 7.46
C PRO A 319 -33.06 29.77 6.71
N SER A 320 -32.37 28.89 7.43
CA SER A 320 -31.45 27.90 6.87
C SER A 320 -31.15 26.80 7.87
N LYS A 321 -30.60 25.70 7.36
CA LYS A 321 -30.06 24.59 8.16
C LYS A 321 -28.64 24.29 7.67
N LEU A 322 -27.69 24.22 8.59
CA LEU A 322 -26.33 23.77 8.27
C LEU A 322 -26.31 22.24 8.24
N LEU A 323 -25.89 21.67 7.11
CA LEU A 323 -25.44 20.28 6.99
C LEU A 323 -23.92 20.28 7.23
N PRO A 324 -23.44 19.78 8.38
CA PRO A 324 -22.01 19.77 8.67
C PRO A 324 -21.23 18.91 7.67
N ALA A 325 -19.92 19.17 7.55
CA ALA A 325 -19.03 18.31 6.76
C ALA A 325 -19.13 16.84 7.24
N GLN A 326 -19.01 15.90 6.29
CA GLN A 326 -19.05 14.46 6.55
C GLN A 326 -20.34 13.99 7.24
N THR A 327 -21.45 14.73 7.07
CA THR A 327 -22.77 14.36 7.59
C THR A 327 -23.70 14.01 6.42
N GLU A 328 -24.39 12.87 6.51
CA GLU A 328 -25.26 12.38 5.44
C GLU A 328 -26.57 13.17 5.33
N LYS A 329 -27.23 13.45 6.47
CA LYS A 329 -28.54 14.10 6.51
C LYS A 329 -28.68 15.03 7.71
N VAL A 330 -29.52 16.06 7.55
CA VAL A 330 -30.00 16.91 8.65
C VAL A 330 -31.50 17.00 8.66
N SER A 331 -32.06 17.04 9.87
CA SER A 331 -33.50 17.16 10.03
C SER A 331 -33.97 18.61 10.10
N VAL A 332 -35.06 18.89 9.40
CA VAL A 332 -35.87 20.10 9.52
C VAL A 332 -37.33 19.71 9.75
N PHE A 333 -38.11 20.67 10.24
CA PHE A 333 -39.55 20.52 10.31
C PHE A 333 -40.24 21.43 9.30
N TYR A 334 -41.39 20.99 8.78
CA TYR A 334 -42.18 21.71 7.79
C TYR A 334 -43.67 21.67 8.14
N LYS A 335 -44.33 22.82 7.98
CA LYS A 335 -45.79 22.97 8.13
C LYS A 335 -46.39 23.34 6.78
N ALA A 336 -47.31 22.49 6.29
CA ALA A 336 -48.04 22.76 5.07
C ALA A 336 -49.18 23.77 5.33
N THR A 337 -49.25 24.84 4.53
CA THR A 337 -50.33 25.85 4.59
C THR A 337 -51.12 25.84 3.28
N GLY A 338 -52.43 25.59 3.32
CA GLY A 338 -53.30 25.56 2.14
C GLY A 338 -53.96 24.20 1.87
N ASN A 339 -54.11 23.84 0.59
CA ASN A 339 -54.62 22.52 0.15
C ASN A 339 -53.54 21.60 -0.44
N THR A 340 -52.46 22.18 -0.95
CA THR A 340 -51.20 21.51 -1.31
C THR A 340 -50.08 22.47 -0.96
N ALA A 341 -48.93 21.94 -0.52
CA ALA A 341 -47.78 22.76 -0.20
C ALA A 341 -46.49 22.07 -0.66
N THR A 342 -45.61 22.82 -1.31
CA THR A 342 -44.34 22.28 -1.82
C THR A 342 -43.22 22.73 -0.90
N LEU A 343 -42.46 21.76 -0.37
CA LEU A 343 -41.19 22.02 0.31
C LEU A 343 -40.08 22.01 -0.73
N ARG A 344 -39.25 23.06 -0.78
CA ARG A 344 -38.08 23.11 -1.66
C ARG A 344 -36.84 23.49 -0.88
N ALA A 345 -35.72 22.85 -1.21
CA ALA A 345 -34.44 23.05 -0.55
C ALA A 345 -33.34 23.32 -1.57
N ASN A 346 -32.58 24.39 -1.32
CA ASN A 346 -31.50 24.85 -2.19
C ASN A 346 -30.18 24.94 -1.39
N ALA A 347 -29.07 24.72 -2.08
CA ALA A 347 -27.72 24.95 -1.61
C ALA A 347 -26.86 25.46 -2.77
N SER A 348 -25.94 26.38 -2.48
CA SER A 348 -25.13 27.03 -3.52
C SER A 348 -24.35 26.01 -4.35
N GLY A 349 -24.47 26.11 -5.68
CA GLY A 349 -23.77 25.22 -6.61
C GLY A 349 -24.42 23.84 -6.82
N LEU A 350 -25.54 23.54 -6.14
CA LEU A 350 -26.25 22.26 -6.24
C LEU A 350 -27.62 22.45 -6.90
N ALA A 351 -28.11 21.43 -7.60
CA ALA A 351 -29.48 21.42 -8.08
C ALA A 351 -30.47 21.34 -6.89
N GLU A 352 -31.57 22.09 -6.99
CA GLU A 352 -32.66 22.10 -6.01
C GLU A 352 -33.45 20.77 -6.04
N ASP A 353 -34.04 20.42 -4.89
CA ASP A 353 -35.05 19.38 -4.80
C ASP A 353 -36.37 19.94 -4.27
N SER A 354 -37.47 19.27 -4.63
CA SER A 354 -38.82 19.67 -4.24
C SER A 354 -39.69 18.48 -3.88
N GLU A 355 -40.31 18.54 -2.71
CA GLU A 355 -41.26 17.55 -2.23
C GLU A 355 -42.67 18.15 -2.19
N ASN A 356 -43.61 17.51 -2.88
CA ASN A 356 -45.01 17.93 -2.87
C ASN A 356 -45.76 17.23 -1.74
N VAL A 357 -46.26 18.02 -0.80
CA VAL A 357 -46.98 17.53 0.36
C VAL A 357 -48.48 17.73 0.15
N ALA A 358 -49.22 16.62 0.06
CA ALA A 358 -50.68 16.66 0.04
C ALA A 358 -51.23 16.87 1.46
N ILE A 359 -52.25 17.72 1.58
CA ILE A 359 -52.86 18.00 2.88
C ILE A 359 -54.08 17.11 3.05
N THR A 360 -54.01 16.19 4.00
CA THR A 360 -55.19 15.43 4.42
C THR A 360 -55.96 16.31 5.41
N SER A 361 -57.19 16.69 5.07
CA SER A 361 -58.09 17.18 6.11
C SER A 361 -58.23 16.04 7.11
N ALA A 362 -57.87 16.29 8.39
CA ALA A 362 -58.36 15.44 9.46
C ALA A 362 -59.85 15.28 9.19
N GLY A 363 -60.31 14.03 8.98
CA GLY A 363 -61.68 13.76 8.59
C GLY A 363 -62.58 14.64 9.43
N ALA A 364 -63.33 15.54 8.78
CA ALA A 364 -64.35 16.27 9.49
C ALA A 364 -65.15 15.19 10.20
N LEU A 365 -65.10 15.16 11.53
CA LEU A 365 -66.12 14.48 12.28
C LEU A 365 -67.36 15.29 11.91
N ASP A 366 -68.05 14.82 10.88
CA ASP A 366 -69.25 15.43 10.37
C ASP A 366 -70.27 15.19 11.49
N VAL A 367 -70.27 16.10 12.47
CA VAL A 367 -71.32 16.17 13.48
C VAL A 367 -72.52 16.68 12.71
N ALA A 368 -73.19 15.75 12.03
CA ALA A 368 -74.53 15.94 11.55
C ALA A 368 -75.39 16.19 12.79
N LEU A 369 -75.57 17.46 13.13
CA LEU A 369 -76.63 17.91 14.01
C LEU A 369 -77.94 17.63 13.24
N ASN A 370 -78.50 16.44 13.43
CA ASN A 370 -79.92 16.25 13.17
C ASN A 370 -80.67 17.26 14.04
N GLY A 371 -81.74 17.86 13.53
CA GLY A 371 -82.54 18.95 14.11
C GLY A 371 -83.24 18.64 15.45
N SER A 372 -82.66 17.78 16.28
CA SER A 372 -83.07 17.44 17.65
C SER A 372 -81.93 17.53 18.69
N GLY A 373 -80.73 17.99 18.33
CA GLY A 373 -79.69 18.37 19.31
C GLY A 373 -79.06 17.23 20.11
N ARG A 374 -78.97 16.01 19.56
CA ARG A 374 -78.25 14.88 20.19
C ARG A 374 -77.06 14.42 19.36
N VAL A 375 -75.89 14.35 20.00
CA VAL A 375 -74.63 13.85 19.45
C VAL A 375 -74.61 12.31 19.56
N LEU A 376 -74.43 11.61 18.44
CA LEU A 376 -74.13 10.18 18.40
C LEU A 376 -72.64 10.00 18.12
N ALA A 377 -71.89 9.53 19.11
CA ALA A 377 -70.50 9.12 18.93
C ALA A 377 -70.48 7.70 18.35
N ASN A 378 -70.10 7.53 17.09
CA ASN A 378 -69.75 6.23 16.53
C ASN A 378 -68.27 5.94 16.78
N GLY A 379 -67.99 5.00 17.68
CA GLY A 379 -66.65 4.42 17.85
C GLY A 379 -66.36 3.38 16.76
N PRO A 380 -65.08 3.13 16.43
CA PRO A 380 -64.69 2.18 15.39
C PRO A 380 -64.92 0.73 15.87
N SER A 381 -65.68 -0.05 15.10
CA SER A 381 -65.84 -1.49 15.33
C SER A 381 -64.56 -2.22 14.95
N ALA A 382 -63.92 -2.88 15.92
CA ALA A 382 -62.87 -3.86 15.68
C ALA A 382 -63.46 -5.07 14.95
N ALA A 383 -63.03 -5.30 13.71
CA ALA A 383 -63.29 -6.54 12.99
C ALA A 383 -62.32 -7.62 13.50
N ALA A 384 -62.84 -8.57 14.27
CA ALA A 384 -62.15 -9.83 14.55
C ALA A 384 -62.35 -10.78 13.35
N SER A 385 -61.24 -11.26 12.79
CA SER A 385 -61.21 -12.31 11.78
C SER A 385 -61.23 -13.68 12.48
N ALA A 386 -62.21 -14.52 12.15
CA ALA A 386 -62.13 -15.97 12.29
C ALA A 386 -63.08 -16.64 11.27
N VAL A 387 -62.46 -17.40 10.36
CA VAL A 387 -63.01 -18.38 9.39
C VAL A 387 -63.83 -17.82 8.24
#